data_AF-K7AER5-F1
#
_entry.id   AF-K7AER5-F1
#
_cell.length_a   1.000
_cell.length_b   1.000
_cell.length_c   1.000
_cell.angle_alpha   90.00
_cell.angle_beta   90.00
_cell.angle_gamma   90.00
#
_symmetry.space_group_name_H-M   'P 1'
#
loop_
_entity.id
_entity.type
_entity.pdbx_description
1 polymer ?
#
loop_
_entity_poly.entity_id
_entity_poly.type
_entity_poly.pdbx_seq_one_letter_code
_entity_poly.pdbx_strand_id
1 'polypeptide(L)'
;EIQTLKPNLIGPFAAAGMDRNPVAKNAGKFMTLAGFLDYAKASNISGILIGIEHAAYLATRGLDVVDAVSNALIKSGYDKETKQQVFIQSEDPPVLSAFKKFPKFNRVFEIEFDIRDVSKPSVVEIKEFANAVKLRRSSAAQVDGFYLTGFNAVVERLRDADIQVHVGVLKNEFMSLAFDYWADPMVEIATDTWSVLADGLVTEFPSTAAAYFRSPCSDIKRNMSYTIKPGEPGALVDMAAYGALPPAPPPAPVLEPADVHRQPLPLCPTEPMFRTFRCRLPPKETGKNAEYTANLAADG
;
A
#
# COMPACT_ATOMS: atom_id res chain seq x y z
N GLU A 1 -5.76 14.68 24.07
CA GLU A 1 -7.03 14.33 23.40
C GLU A 1 -6.94 13.04 22.58
N ILE A 2 -6.04 12.90 21.59
CA ILE A 2 -5.92 11.68 20.73
C ILE A 2 -5.76 10.37 21.53
N GLN A 3 -5.00 10.39 22.62
CA GLN A 3 -4.79 9.22 23.50
C GLN A 3 -6.06 8.72 24.21
N THR A 4 -7.15 9.49 24.20
CA THR A 4 -8.44 9.12 24.79
C THR A 4 -9.39 8.46 23.79
N LEU A 5 -9.04 8.48 22.51
CA LEU A 5 -9.83 7.85 21.45
C LEU A 5 -9.75 6.31 21.56
N LYS A 6 -10.81 5.65 21.10
CA LYS A 6 -10.84 4.19 20.98
C LYS A 6 -10.41 3.78 19.56
N PRO A 7 -9.41 2.91 19.39
CA PRO A 7 -9.07 2.38 18.07
C PRO A 7 -10.24 1.57 17.52
N ASN A 8 -10.37 1.47 16.21
CA ASN A 8 -11.37 0.62 15.56
C ASN A 8 -10.67 -0.28 14.53
N LEU A 9 -10.62 -1.58 14.81
CA LEU A 9 -10.01 -2.55 13.92
C LEU A 9 -11.00 -2.87 12.78
N ILE A 10 -10.66 -2.40 11.58
CA ILE A 10 -11.45 -2.64 10.36
C ILE A 10 -10.76 -3.68 9.47
N GLY A 11 -11.57 -4.46 8.76
CA GLY A 11 -11.11 -5.38 7.72
C GLY A 11 -11.49 -4.88 6.32
N PRO A 12 -10.97 -5.52 5.25
CA PRO A 12 -11.30 -5.20 3.87
C PRO A 12 -12.81 -5.23 3.56
N PHE A 13 -13.57 -6.05 4.28
CA PHE A 13 -15.00 -6.27 4.04
C PHE A 13 -15.90 -5.65 5.11
N ALA A 14 -15.40 -4.65 5.85
CA ALA A 14 -16.18 -3.96 6.88
C ALA A 14 -17.49 -3.33 6.31
N ALA A 15 -17.47 -2.87 5.06
CA ALA A 15 -18.66 -2.33 4.39
C ALA A 15 -19.75 -3.40 4.15
N ALA A 16 -19.36 -4.66 4.03
CA ALA A 16 -20.27 -5.81 3.95
C ALA A 16 -20.69 -6.32 5.35
N GLY A 17 -20.38 -5.57 6.42
CA GLY A 17 -20.69 -5.97 7.80
C GLY A 17 -19.74 -7.01 8.39
N MET A 18 -18.64 -7.34 7.70
CA MET A 18 -17.65 -8.30 8.19
C MET A 18 -16.57 -7.60 9.03
N ASP A 19 -16.76 -7.63 10.34
CA ASP A 19 -15.78 -7.15 11.31
C ASP A 19 -14.57 -8.11 11.38
N ARG A 20 -13.34 -7.55 11.33
CA ARG A 20 -12.10 -8.37 11.34
C ARG A 20 -11.90 -9.15 12.64
N ASN A 21 -12.19 -8.52 13.78
CA ASN A 21 -12.22 -9.19 15.07
C ASN A 21 -13.26 -8.49 15.96
N PRO A 22 -14.51 -8.97 16.00
CA PRO A 22 -15.57 -8.36 16.79
C PRO A 22 -15.24 -8.26 18.28
N VAL A 23 -14.57 -9.29 18.83
CA VAL A 23 -14.21 -9.37 20.25
C VAL A 23 -13.13 -8.34 20.60
N ALA A 24 -12.14 -8.17 19.72
CA ALA A 24 -11.02 -7.25 19.92
C ALA A 24 -11.17 -5.94 19.13
N LYS A 25 -12.40 -5.55 18.74
CA LYS A 25 -12.68 -4.42 17.83
C LYS A 25 -12.02 -3.12 18.25
N ASN A 26 -11.98 -2.84 19.55
CA ASN A 26 -11.36 -1.65 20.13
C ASN A 26 -10.12 -1.96 20.97
N ALA A 27 -9.52 -3.15 20.79
CA ALA A 27 -8.29 -3.50 21.49
C ALA A 27 -7.11 -2.64 21.00
N GLY A 28 -6.18 -2.35 21.90
CA GLY A 28 -5.00 -1.53 21.63
C GLY A 28 -5.13 -0.09 22.15
N LYS A 29 -4.06 0.68 21.95
CA LYS A 29 -3.95 2.08 22.34
C LYS A 29 -3.17 2.83 21.27
N PHE A 30 -3.46 4.12 21.09
CA PHE A 30 -2.65 4.98 20.23
C PHE A 30 -1.27 5.19 20.86
N MET A 31 -0.22 5.20 20.04
CA MET A 31 1.15 5.40 20.50
C MET A 31 1.71 6.66 19.83
N THR A 32 2.53 7.43 20.57
CA THR A 32 3.27 8.53 19.96
C THR A 32 4.40 8.00 19.09
N LEU A 33 4.85 8.78 18.11
CA LEU A 33 6.01 8.37 17.30
C LEU A 33 7.24 8.07 18.16
N ALA A 34 7.54 8.91 19.15
CA ALA A 34 8.66 8.66 20.07
C ALA A 34 8.51 7.31 20.81
N GLY A 35 7.32 7.01 21.35
CA GLY A 35 7.06 5.72 22.00
C GLY A 35 7.19 4.53 21.05
N PHE A 36 6.76 4.68 19.79
CA PHE A 36 6.96 3.65 18.77
C PHE A 36 8.44 3.41 18.50
N LEU A 37 9.23 4.47 18.32
CA LEU A 37 10.65 4.38 18.03
C LEU A 37 11.42 3.71 19.18
N ASP A 38 11.10 4.05 20.43
CA ASP A 38 11.73 3.43 21.60
C ASP A 38 11.36 1.93 21.70
N TYR A 39 10.08 1.60 21.49
CA TYR A 39 9.60 0.22 21.47
C TYR A 39 10.25 -0.61 20.35
N ALA A 40 10.31 -0.05 19.14
CA ALA A 40 10.90 -0.69 17.98
C ALA A 40 12.41 -0.95 18.16
N LYS A 41 13.12 0.00 18.76
CA LYS A 41 14.56 -0.13 19.04
C LYS A 41 14.86 -1.19 20.09
N ALA A 42 13.98 -1.36 21.08
CA ALA A 42 14.10 -2.43 22.07
C ALA A 42 13.64 -3.80 21.55
N SER A 43 12.99 -3.85 20.38
CA SER A 43 12.43 -5.07 19.79
C SER A 43 13.42 -5.79 18.88
N ASN A 44 13.26 -7.12 18.76
CA ASN A 44 14.05 -7.94 17.84
C ASN A 44 13.52 -7.89 16.40
N ILE A 45 13.55 -6.69 15.80
CA ILE A 45 13.13 -6.45 14.41
C ILE A 45 14.31 -5.94 13.57
N SER A 46 14.28 -6.21 12.27
CA SER A 46 15.32 -5.79 11.31
C SER A 46 15.20 -4.34 10.86
N GLY A 47 14.07 -3.69 11.10
CA GLY A 47 13.86 -2.32 10.68
C GLY A 47 12.46 -1.80 10.99
N ILE A 48 12.26 -0.51 10.68
CA ILE A 48 10.98 0.20 10.81
C ILE A 48 10.58 0.81 9.47
N LEU A 49 9.28 0.91 9.24
CA LEU A 49 8.70 1.67 8.13
C LEU A 49 7.79 2.74 8.70
N ILE A 50 8.01 3.99 8.30
CA ILE A 50 7.20 5.15 8.69
C ILE A 50 6.56 5.71 7.44
N GLY A 51 5.23 5.59 7.35
CA GLY A 51 4.42 6.26 6.34
C GLY A 51 4.18 7.72 6.74
N ILE A 52 4.47 8.65 5.83
CA ILE A 52 4.16 10.08 5.98
C ILE A 52 3.08 10.43 4.96
N GLU A 53 1.88 10.68 5.47
CA GLU A 53 0.70 11.00 4.67
C GLU A 53 0.34 12.48 4.81
N HIS A 54 -0.17 13.07 3.73
CA HIS A 54 -0.79 14.40 3.72
C HIS A 54 0.12 15.55 4.22
N ALA A 55 1.43 15.45 4.02
CA ALA A 55 2.39 16.44 4.52
C ALA A 55 2.11 17.85 3.99
N ALA A 56 1.82 17.98 2.69
CA ALA A 56 1.49 19.26 2.07
C ALA A 56 0.23 19.90 2.70
N TYR A 57 -0.80 19.11 2.97
CA TYR A 57 -2.01 19.60 3.63
C TYR A 57 -1.72 20.06 5.07
N LEU A 58 -0.98 19.27 5.84
CA LEU A 58 -0.66 19.57 7.23
C LEU A 58 0.22 20.82 7.36
N ALA A 59 1.13 21.06 6.41
CA ALA A 59 1.91 22.30 6.35
C ALA A 59 1.02 23.55 6.22
N THR A 60 -0.08 23.50 5.44
CA THR A 60 -1.06 24.60 5.36
C THR A 60 -1.78 24.89 6.69
N ARG A 61 -1.70 23.97 7.64
CA ARG A 61 -2.23 24.10 9.00
C ARG A 61 -1.14 24.43 10.03
N GLY A 62 0.07 24.76 9.59
CA GLY A 62 1.21 25.05 10.47
C GLY A 62 1.82 23.81 11.13
N LEU A 63 1.55 22.61 10.60
CA LEU A 63 2.07 21.35 11.11
C LEU A 63 3.13 20.79 10.14
N ASP A 64 4.40 20.96 10.49
CA ASP A 64 5.51 20.38 9.73
C ASP A 64 5.78 18.93 10.17
N VAL A 65 5.16 17.98 9.47
CA VAL A 65 5.34 16.55 9.75
C VAL A 65 6.73 16.06 9.35
N VAL A 66 7.33 16.64 8.30
CA VAL A 66 8.64 16.21 7.80
C VAL A 66 9.72 16.53 8.84
N ASP A 67 9.69 17.73 9.40
CA ASP A 67 10.60 18.13 10.47
C ASP A 67 10.31 17.39 11.77
N ALA A 68 9.03 17.21 12.13
CA ALA A 68 8.67 16.46 13.33
C ALA A 68 9.20 15.00 13.29
N VAL A 69 9.01 14.30 12.18
CA VAL A 69 9.50 12.92 11.99
C VAL A 69 11.02 12.89 11.93
N SER A 70 11.65 13.81 11.18
CA SER A 70 13.12 13.91 11.11
C SER A 70 13.74 14.08 12.51
N ASN A 71 13.19 15.00 13.30
CA ASN A 71 13.69 15.30 14.64
C ASN A 71 13.46 14.13 15.61
N ALA A 72 12.32 13.44 15.50
CA ALA A 72 12.05 12.25 16.30
C ALA A 72 13.05 11.12 15.99
N LEU A 73 13.34 10.87 14.71
CA LEU A 73 14.33 9.87 14.30
C LEU A 73 15.74 10.18 14.80
N ILE A 74 16.17 11.45 14.69
CA ILE A 74 17.48 11.89 15.23
C ILE A 74 17.51 11.74 16.75
N LYS A 75 16.47 12.18 17.45
CA LYS A 75 16.41 12.13 18.92
C LYS A 75 16.45 10.69 19.45
N SER A 76 15.76 9.77 18.77
CA SER A 76 15.82 8.34 19.08
C SER A 76 17.09 7.65 18.54
N GLY A 77 17.99 8.38 17.87
CA GLY A 77 19.29 7.89 17.38
C GLY A 77 19.21 6.97 16.17
N TYR A 78 18.12 7.01 15.39
CA TYR A 78 17.98 6.21 14.16
C TYR A 78 18.87 6.71 13.01
N ASP A 79 19.28 7.98 13.04
CA ASP A 79 20.25 8.55 12.08
C ASP A 79 21.64 7.89 12.17
N LYS A 80 21.99 7.38 13.37
CA LYS A 80 23.27 6.72 13.66
C LYS A 80 23.16 5.20 13.76
N GLU A 81 21.94 4.67 13.70
CA GLU A 81 21.69 3.23 13.80
C GLU A 81 22.35 2.46 12.65
N THR A 82 22.80 1.24 12.93
CA THR A 82 23.45 0.36 11.95
C THR A 82 22.84 -1.03 11.89
N LYS A 83 22.05 -1.42 12.90
CA LYS A 83 21.43 -2.75 12.96
C LYS A 83 20.04 -2.77 12.34
N GLN A 84 19.28 -1.70 12.54
CA GLN A 84 17.91 -1.59 12.05
C GLN A 84 17.85 -0.68 10.82
N GLN A 85 17.18 -1.14 9.77
CA GLN A 85 16.88 -0.32 8.60
C GLN A 85 15.73 0.65 8.89
N VAL A 86 15.72 1.79 8.22
CA VAL A 86 14.64 2.78 8.30
C VAL A 86 14.11 3.00 6.91
N PHE A 87 12.81 2.76 6.74
CA PHE A 87 12.07 3.03 5.53
C PHE A 87 11.15 4.24 5.76
N ILE A 88 11.26 5.26 4.92
CA ILE A 88 10.36 6.40 4.88
C ILE A 88 9.50 6.24 3.65
N GLN A 89 8.20 6.05 3.84
CA GLN A 89 7.24 5.85 2.77
C GLN A 89 6.35 7.09 2.60
N SER A 90 6.14 7.53 1.36
CA SER A 90 5.22 8.63 1.06
C SER A 90 4.81 8.60 -0.42
N GLU A 91 3.64 9.16 -0.71
CA GLU A 91 3.18 9.48 -2.07
C GLU A 91 3.74 10.83 -2.57
N ASP A 92 4.32 11.65 -1.68
CA ASP A 92 4.78 13.00 -2.00
C ASP A 92 6.31 13.01 -2.29
N PRO A 93 6.76 13.22 -3.54
CA PRO A 93 8.19 13.32 -3.86
C PRO A 93 8.97 14.38 -3.06
N PRO A 94 8.40 15.57 -2.75
CA PRO A 94 9.07 16.55 -1.89
C PRO A 94 9.35 16.03 -0.48
N VAL A 95 8.46 15.21 0.08
CA VAL A 95 8.67 14.56 1.39
C VAL A 95 9.87 13.63 1.30
N LEU A 96 9.88 12.71 0.34
CA LEU A 96 11.00 11.77 0.17
C LEU A 96 12.32 12.48 -0.11
N SER A 97 12.29 13.57 -0.88
CA SER A 97 13.45 14.43 -1.15
C SER A 97 14.01 15.06 0.13
N ALA A 98 13.17 15.49 1.07
CA ALA A 98 13.63 16.06 2.34
C ALA A 98 14.38 15.03 3.21
N PHE A 99 14.13 13.73 3.03
CA PHE A 99 14.84 12.65 3.73
C PHE A 99 16.15 12.22 3.03
N LYS A 100 16.55 12.82 1.89
CA LYS A 100 17.87 12.60 1.28
C LYS A 100 19.03 12.95 2.21
N LYS A 101 18.80 13.86 3.17
CA LYS A 101 19.76 14.21 4.23
C LYS A 101 20.17 13.00 5.10
N PHE A 102 19.38 11.92 5.08
CA PHE A 102 19.67 10.65 5.74
C PHE A 102 20.03 9.58 4.69
N PRO A 103 21.31 9.46 4.28
CA PRO A 103 21.71 8.60 3.16
C PRO A 103 21.45 7.10 3.41
N LYS A 104 21.38 6.68 4.68
CA LYS A 104 21.10 5.28 5.07
C LYS A 104 19.61 4.92 5.05
N PHE A 105 18.72 5.90 4.97
CA PHE A 105 17.28 5.62 4.99
C PHE A 105 16.81 5.23 3.59
N ASN A 106 16.01 4.17 3.52
CA ASN A 106 15.31 3.79 2.31
C ASN A 106 14.10 4.70 2.14
N ARG A 107 13.98 5.32 0.96
CA ARG A 107 12.90 6.22 0.58
C ARG A 107 11.99 5.46 -0.37
N VAL A 108 10.80 5.13 0.12
CA VAL A 108 9.81 4.28 -0.54
C VAL A 108 8.73 5.17 -1.16
N PHE A 109 8.70 5.26 -2.49
CA PHE A 109 7.63 5.95 -3.21
C PHE A 109 6.39 5.06 -3.27
N GLU A 110 5.30 5.49 -2.67
CA GLU A 110 4.04 4.76 -2.69
C GLU A 110 3.20 5.17 -3.90
N ILE A 111 2.92 4.20 -4.78
CA ILE A 111 1.99 4.38 -5.88
C ILE A 111 0.64 3.83 -5.43
N GLU A 112 -0.27 4.74 -5.11
CA GLU A 112 -1.58 4.41 -4.56
C GLU A 112 -2.61 3.99 -5.61
N PHE A 113 -2.26 3.79 -6.88
CA PHE A 113 -3.21 3.36 -7.91
C PHE A 113 -2.63 2.26 -8.78
N ASP A 114 -3.51 1.59 -9.53
CA ASP A 114 -3.10 0.50 -10.39
C ASP A 114 -2.39 1.05 -11.62
N ILE A 115 -1.24 0.46 -11.94
CA ILE A 115 -0.47 0.78 -13.14
C ILE A 115 -0.11 -0.51 -13.88
N ARG A 116 -0.13 -0.47 -15.20
CA ARG A 116 0.27 -1.61 -16.04
C ARG A 116 1.73 -1.56 -16.48
N ASP A 117 2.31 -0.36 -16.52
CA ASP A 117 3.71 -0.15 -16.91
C ASP A 117 4.25 1.15 -16.29
N VAL A 118 5.56 1.34 -16.37
CA VAL A 118 6.26 2.58 -15.97
C VAL A 118 7.13 3.08 -17.13
N SER A 119 6.98 4.34 -17.47
CA SER A 119 7.76 4.97 -18.54
C SER A 119 9.24 5.10 -18.15
N LYS A 120 10.16 5.05 -19.11
CA LYS A 120 11.59 5.28 -18.84
C LYS A 120 11.86 6.63 -18.17
N PRO A 121 11.24 7.75 -18.60
CA PRO A 121 11.38 9.03 -17.89
C PRO A 121 10.93 8.97 -16.44
N SER A 122 9.79 8.33 -16.14
CA SER A 122 9.32 8.18 -14.75
C SER A 122 10.27 7.37 -13.88
N VAL A 123 10.89 6.32 -14.41
CA VAL A 123 11.92 5.57 -13.69
C VAL A 123 13.09 6.50 -13.31
N VAL A 124 13.55 7.33 -14.25
CA VAL A 124 14.62 8.30 -13.99
C VAL A 124 14.23 9.28 -12.89
N GLU A 125 13.03 9.87 -12.97
CA GLU A 125 12.52 10.82 -11.98
C GLU A 125 12.38 10.18 -10.58
N ILE A 126 11.84 8.96 -10.50
CA ILE A 126 11.70 8.23 -9.23
C ILE A 126 13.07 8.05 -8.56
N LYS A 127 14.11 7.68 -9.31
CA LYS A 127 15.48 7.50 -8.75
C LYS A 127 16.03 8.77 -8.14
N GLU A 128 15.56 9.95 -8.56
CA GLU A 128 16.04 11.20 -8.00
C GLU A 128 15.70 11.30 -6.51
N PHE A 129 14.54 10.79 -6.05
CA PHE A 129 14.06 10.97 -4.68
C PHE A 129 13.81 9.67 -3.91
N ALA A 130 13.66 8.53 -4.58
CA ALA A 130 13.37 7.24 -3.97
C ALA A 130 14.38 6.17 -4.41
N ASN A 131 14.54 5.14 -3.58
CA ASN A 131 15.30 3.92 -3.93
C ASN A 131 14.45 2.64 -3.79
N ALA A 132 13.18 2.80 -3.41
CA ALA A 132 12.20 1.75 -3.42
C ALA A 132 10.85 2.31 -3.87
N VAL A 133 9.99 1.44 -4.40
CA VAL A 133 8.60 1.75 -4.77
C VAL A 133 7.69 0.73 -4.12
N LYS A 134 6.59 1.19 -3.54
CA LYS A 134 5.51 0.32 -3.06
C LYS A 134 4.36 0.33 -4.08
N LEU A 135 4.03 -0.84 -4.60
CA LEU A 135 2.97 -1.08 -5.58
C LEU A 135 1.75 -1.73 -4.95
N ARG A 136 0.57 -1.45 -5.53
CA ARG A 136 -0.62 -2.27 -5.31
C ARG A 136 -0.42 -3.68 -5.86
N ARG A 137 -1.07 -4.66 -5.25
CA ARG A 137 -1.10 -6.07 -5.71
C ARG A 137 -1.46 -6.19 -7.19
N SER A 138 -2.50 -5.48 -7.61
CA SER A 138 -3.00 -5.40 -9.00
C SER A 138 -2.01 -4.78 -10.00
N SER A 139 -1.06 -3.96 -9.53
CA SER A 139 0.02 -3.45 -10.38
C SER A 139 1.14 -4.47 -10.59
N ALA A 140 1.22 -5.52 -9.76
CA ALA A 140 2.19 -6.60 -9.88
C ALA A 140 1.60 -7.82 -10.60
N ALA A 141 0.45 -8.31 -10.11
CA ALA A 141 -0.28 -9.45 -10.65
C ALA A 141 -1.64 -9.00 -11.19
N GLN A 142 -1.91 -9.30 -12.45
CA GLN A 142 -3.17 -8.97 -13.11
C GLN A 142 -4.24 -9.98 -12.68
N VAL A 143 -5.32 -9.47 -12.09
CA VAL A 143 -6.47 -10.29 -11.70
C VAL A 143 -7.71 -9.75 -12.38
N ASP A 144 -8.40 -10.59 -13.14
CA ASP A 144 -9.66 -10.27 -13.79
C ASP A 144 -10.72 -11.31 -13.45
N GLY A 145 -11.88 -10.88 -12.95
CA GLY A 145 -12.94 -11.79 -12.50
C GLY A 145 -12.48 -12.83 -11.49
N PHE A 146 -11.54 -12.49 -10.59
CA PHE A 146 -10.85 -13.38 -9.66
C PHE A 146 -9.84 -14.37 -10.27
N TYR A 147 -9.62 -14.36 -11.58
CA TYR A 147 -8.59 -15.18 -12.22
C TYR A 147 -7.28 -14.42 -12.35
N LEU A 148 -6.15 -15.07 -12.07
CA LEU A 148 -4.82 -14.56 -12.37
C LEU A 148 -4.58 -14.69 -13.88
N THR A 149 -4.42 -13.56 -14.56
CA THR A 149 -4.32 -13.52 -16.03
C THR A 149 -2.94 -13.19 -16.55
N GLY A 150 -2.08 -12.57 -15.73
CA GLY A 150 -0.71 -12.25 -16.10
C GLY A 150 0.04 -11.48 -15.02
N PHE A 151 1.26 -11.07 -15.35
CA PHE A 151 2.08 -10.16 -14.55
C PHE A 151 2.42 -8.93 -15.36
N ASN A 152 2.51 -7.76 -14.71
CA ASN A 152 2.97 -6.54 -15.38
C ASN A 152 4.49 -6.46 -15.39
N ALA A 153 5.06 -5.84 -16.43
CA ALA A 153 6.51 -5.58 -16.52
C ALA A 153 7.02 -4.49 -15.56
N VAL A 154 6.14 -3.89 -14.75
CA VAL A 154 6.47 -2.80 -13.82
C VAL A 154 7.59 -3.20 -12.85
N VAL A 155 7.49 -4.40 -12.26
CA VAL A 155 8.46 -4.88 -11.26
C VAL A 155 9.82 -5.10 -11.90
N GLU A 156 9.85 -5.75 -13.06
CA GLU A 156 11.07 -5.97 -13.85
C GLU A 156 11.76 -4.63 -14.19
N ARG A 157 11.02 -3.67 -14.77
CA ARG A 157 11.60 -2.37 -15.17
C ARG A 157 12.16 -1.55 -14.01
N LEU A 158 11.50 -1.57 -12.86
CA LEU A 158 11.97 -0.86 -11.66
C LEU A 158 13.25 -1.53 -11.11
N ARG A 159 13.28 -2.86 -11.08
CA ARG A 159 14.44 -3.63 -10.60
C ARG A 159 15.64 -3.51 -11.53
N ASP A 160 15.43 -3.51 -12.85
CA ASP A 160 16.47 -3.23 -13.85
C ASP A 160 17.11 -1.84 -13.67
N ALA A 161 16.42 -0.94 -12.99
CA ALA A 161 16.90 0.39 -12.65
C ALA A 161 17.40 0.50 -11.19
N ASP A 162 17.67 -0.62 -10.51
CA ASP A 162 18.11 -0.68 -9.11
C ASP A 162 17.12 -0.04 -8.10
N ILE A 163 15.82 -0.04 -8.41
CA ILE A 163 14.77 0.40 -7.51
C ILE A 163 14.14 -0.84 -6.88
N GLN A 164 14.16 -0.93 -5.55
CA GLN A 164 13.51 -2.03 -4.84
C GLN A 164 11.99 -1.96 -4.98
N VAL A 165 11.33 -3.09 -5.17
CA VAL A 165 9.87 -3.14 -5.34
C VAL A 165 9.22 -3.86 -4.17
N HIS A 166 8.37 -3.15 -3.45
CA HIS A 166 7.52 -3.70 -2.40
C HIS A 166 6.10 -3.90 -2.94
N VAL A 167 5.54 -5.11 -2.83
CA VAL A 167 4.17 -5.40 -3.27
C VAL A 167 3.25 -5.51 -2.06
N GLY A 168 2.09 -4.86 -2.14
CA GLY A 168 1.04 -5.05 -1.15
C GLY A 168 -0.14 -4.09 -1.24
N VAL A 169 -1.09 -4.14 -0.30
CA VAL A 169 -1.04 -4.89 0.96
C VAL A 169 -1.68 -6.28 0.80
N LEU A 170 -0.95 -7.35 1.12
CA LEU A 170 -1.42 -8.74 1.10
C LEU A 170 -2.38 -9.01 2.27
N LYS A 171 -3.38 -9.86 2.00
CA LYS A 171 -4.52 -10.12 2.87
C LYS A 171 -4.88 -11.60 2.82
N ASN A 172 -5.03 -12.24 3.97
CA ASN A 172 -5.37 -13.66 4.03
C ASN A 172 -6.85 -13.94 3.79
N GLU A 173 -7.71 -12.93 3.90
CA GLU A 173 -9.14 -13.14 3.71
C GLU A 173 -9.42 -13.69 2.31
N PHE A 174 -10.05 -14.88 2.25
CA PHE A 174 -10.27 -15.66 1.02
C PHE A 174 -10.79 -14.85 -0.16
N MET A 175 -11.76 -13.96 0.08
CA MET A 175 -12.35 -13.09 -0.94
C MET A 175 -11.36 -12.08 -1.56
N SER A 176 -10.17 -11.93 -0.98
CA SER A 176 -9.10 -11.08 -1.48
C SER A 176 -8.15 -11.81 -2.43
N LEU A 177 -8.22 -13.14 -2.51
CA LEU A 177 -7.29 -13.98 -3.27
C LEU A 177 -7.86 -14.30 -4.66
N ALA A 178 -6.98 -14.38 -5.66
CA ALA A 178 -7.34 -14.95 -6.95
C ALA A 178 -7.61 -16.46 -6.79
N PHE A 179 -8.46 -17.02 -7.66
CA PHE A 179 -8.76 -18.44 -7.68
C PHE A 179 -7.50 -19.29 -7.90
N ASP A 180 -6.56 -18.80 -8.68
CA ASP A 180 -5.28 -19.46 -8.99
C ASP A 180 -4.39 -19.63 -7.76
N TYR A 181 -4.72 -18.97 -6.65
CA TYR A 181 -4.07 -19.16 -5.35
C TYR A 181 -4.72 -20.25 -4.51
N TRP A 182 -5.78 -20.91 -4.99
CA TRP A 182 -6.43 -22.06 -4.33
C TRP A 182 -6.88 -21.78 -2.89
N ALA A 183 -7.37 -20.57 -2.64
CA ALA A 183 -7.73 -20.10 -1.30
C ALA A 183 -6.55 -20.03 -0.31
N ASP A 184 -5.31 -20.16 -0.77
CA ASP A 184 -4.12 -20.22 0.07
C ASP A 184 -3.27 -18.95 -0.07
N PRO A 185 -3.18 -18.11 0.98
CA PRO A 185 -2.34 -16.90 0.96
C PRO A 185 -0.84 -17.20 0.83
N MET A 186 -0.39 -18.44 1.15
CA MET A 186 1.00 -18.83 0.93
C MET A 186 1.33 -18.96 -0.56
N VAL A 187 0.35 -19.33 -1.40
CA VAL A 187 0.52 -19.38 -2.85
C VAL A 187 0.62 -17.97 -3.43
N GLU A 188 -0.15 -17.01 -2.89
CA GLU A 188 0.04 -15.59 -3.24
C GLU A 188 1.45 -15.12 -2.88
N ILE A 189 1.91 -15.38 -1.65
CA ILE A 189 3.28 -15.02 -1.22
C ILE A 189 4.32 -15.67 -2.13
N ALA A 190 4.14 -16.94 -2.50
CA ALA A 190 5.03 -17.63 -3.42
C ALA A 190 5.03 -16.97 -4.81
N THR A 191 3.86 -16.55 -5.29
CA THR A 191 3.70 -15.86 -6.57
C THR A 191 4.41 -14.53 -6.58
N ASP A 192 4.20 -13.71 -5.56
CA ASP A 192 4.86 -12.40 -5.46
C ASP A 192 6.37 -12.54 -5.30
N THR A 193 6.83 -13.61 -4.64
CA THR A 193 8.27 -13.87 -4.40
C THR A 193 8.98 -14.41 -5.65
N TRP A 194 8.41 -15.42 -6.31
CA TRP A 194 9.12 -16.21 -7.33
C TRP A 194 8.71 -15.93 -8.77
N SER A 195 7.51 -15.38 -8.99
CA SER A 195 7.02 -15.06 -10.34
C SER A 195 7.06 -13.55 -10.60
N VAL A 196 6.52 -12.75 -9.67
CA VAL A 196 6.59 -11.29 -9.74
C VAL A 196 7.99 -10.77 -9.41
N LEU A 197 8.72 -11.49 -8.54
CA LEU A 197 10.06 -11.12 -8.06
C LEU A 197 10.07 -9.82 -7.25
N ALA A 198 9.08 -9.64 -6.37
CA ALA A 198 9.05 -8.53 -5.42
C ALA A 198 10.24 -8.62 -4.44
N ASP A 199 10.90 -7.50 -4.16
CA ASP A 199 12.00 -7.43 -3.19
C ASP A 199 11.49 -7.37 -1.74
N GLY A 200 10.22 -6.98 -1.55
CA GLY A 200 9.56 -6.96 -0.24
C GLY A 200 8.04 -7.12 -0.33
N LEU A 201 7.44 -7.67 0.71
CA LEU A 201 5.98 -7.85 0.82
C LEU A 201 5.43 -7.02 1.98
N VAL A 202 4.37 -6.27 1.72
CA VAL A 202 3.61 -5.55 2.76
C VAL A 202 2.34 -6.34 3.02
N THR A 203 2.13 -6.79 4.26
CA THR A 203 0.99 -7.66 4.61
C THR A 203 0.36 -7.27 5.94
N GLU A 204 -0.95 -7.46 6.06
CA GLU A 204 -1.66 -7.37 7.35
C GLU A 204 -1.52 -8.65 8.19
N PHE A 205 -0.94 -9.72 7.62
CA PHE A 205 -0.80 -11.04 8.24
C PHE A 205 0.67 -11.47 8.30
N PRO A 206 1.53 -10.77 9.08
CA PRO A 206 2.96 -11.04 9.12
C PRO A 206 3.31 -12.46 9.59
N SER A 207 2.47 -13.09 10.42
CA SER A 207 2.67 -14.49 10.84
C SER A 207 2.58 -15.47 9.67
N THR A 208 1.74 -15.20 8.68
CA THR A 208 1.60 -16.04 7.48
C THR A 208 2.83 -15.91 6.59
N ALA A 209 3.28 -14.69 6.29
CA ALA A 209 4.53 -14.46 5.57
C ALA A 209 5.73 -15.08 6.29
N ALA A 210 5.84 -14.91 7.61
CA ALA A 210 6.92 -15.50 8.39
C ALA A 210 6.89 -17.03 8.39
N ALA A 211 5.70 -17.65 8.42
CA ALA A 211 5.55 -19.10 8.33
C ALA A 211 5.96 -19.63 6.94
N TYR A 212 5.59 -18.92 5.86
CA TYR A 212 6.06 -19.24 4.51
C TYR A 212 7.60 -19.23 4.45
N PHE A 213 8.24 -18.08 4.73
CA PHE A 213 9.69 -17.93 4.54
C PHE A 213 10.56 -18.76 5.49
N ARG A 214 10.01 -19.25 6.61
CA ARG A 214 10.70 -20.19 7.50
C ARG A 214 10.51 -21.65 7.09
N SER A 215 9.54 -21.94 6.22
CA SER A 215 9.26 -23.28 5.76
C SER A 215 10.29 -23.71 4.71
N PRO A 216 10.82 -24.94 4.74
CA PRO A 216 11.62 -25.48 3.65
C PRO A 216 10.88 -25.48 2.30
N CYS A 217 9.54 -25.48 2.31
CA CYS A 217 8.72 -25.50 1.11
C CYS A 217 8.70 -24.16 0.36
N SER A 218 9.23 -23.07 0.92
CA SER A 218 9.32 -21.77 0.23
C SER A 218 10.47 -21.70 -0.76
N ASP A 219 11.46 -22.59 -0.67
CA ASP A 219 12.60 -22.62 -1.58
C ASP A 219 12.31 -23.55 -2.75
N ILE A 220 11.87 -22.98 -3.87
CA ILE A 220 11.54 -23.74 -5.09
C ILE A 220 12.77 -24.41 -5.74
N LYS A 221 13.99 -23.99 -5.37
CA LYS A 221 15.24 -24.55 -5.90
C LYS A 221 15.72 -25.74 -5.08
N ARG A 222 15.13 -25.97 -3.91
CA ARG A 222 15.49 -27.08 -3.02
C ARG A 222 14.95 -28.40 -3.56
N ASN A 223 15.78 -29.44 -3.55
CA ASN A 223 15.37 -30.79 -3.94
C ASN A 223 14.48 -31.41 -2.85
N MET A 224 13.16 -31.25 -2.99
CA MET A 224 12.15 -31.81 -2.08
C MET A 224 10.97 -32.38 -2.87
N SER A 225 10.22 -33.30 -2.25
CA SER A 225 9.02 -33.89 -2.87
C SER A 225 7.88 -32.89 -3.07
N TYR A 226 7.84 -31.82 -2.28
CA TYR A 226 6.83 -30.79 -2.36
C TYR A 226 7.42 -29.41 -2.06
N THR A 227 7.04 -28.43 -2.87
CA THR A 227 7.30 -27.00 -2.65
C THR A 227 6.00 -26.24 -2.89
N ILE A 228 5.81 -25.13 -2.17
CA ILE A 228 4.66 -24.25 -2.41
C ILE A 228 4.97 -23.48 -3.69
N LYS A 229 4.33 -23.89 -4.78
CA LYS A 229 4.54 -23.28 -6.09
C LYS A 229 3.75 -21.97 -6.23
N PRO A 230 4.27 -21.01 -7.00
CA PRO A 230 3.50 -19.86 -7.47
C PRO A 230 2.22 -20.27 -8.19
N GLY A 231 1.20 -19.40 -8.15
CA GLY A 231 0.08 -19.46 -9.06
C GLY A 231 0.55 -19.24 -10.49
N GLU A 232 0.04 -20.03 -11.41
CA GLU A 232 0.36 -19.96 -12.83
C GLU A 232 -0.72 -19.14 -13.55
N PRO A 233 -0.42 -17.93 -14.05
CA PRO A 233 -1.42 -17.12 -14.73
C PRO A 233 -2.04 -17.86 -15.92
N GLY A 234 -3.35 -17.75 -16.07
CA GLY A 234 -4.12 -18.37 -17.14
C GLY A 234 -4.49 -19.84 -16.90
N ALA A 235 -3.86 -20.53 -15.94
CA ALA A 235 -4.10 -21.97 -15.74
C ALA A 235 -5.56 -22.28 -15.40
N LEU A 236 -6.21 -21.47 -14.56
CA LEU A 236 -7.64 -21.65 -14.27
C LEU A 236 -8.55 -21.00 -15.31
N VAL A 237 -8.07 -20.01 -16.06
CA VAL A 237 -8.82 -19.42 -17.19
C VAL A 237 -9.10 -20.47 -18.25
N ASP A 238 -8.10 -21.29 -18.59
CA ASP A 238 -8.22 -22.36 -19.59
C ASP A 238 -9.20 -23.47 -19.17
N MET A 239 -9.48 -23.60 -17.88
CA MET A 239 -10.44 -24.56 -17.31
C MET A 239 -11.81 -23.96 -17.04
N ALA A 240 -11.95 -22.63 -17.11
CA ALA A 240 -13.17 -21.94 -16.77
C ALA A 240 -14.25 -22.15 -17.87
N ALA A 241 -15.51 -22.13 -17.46
CA ALA A 241 -16.61 -22.19 -18.42
C ALA A 241 -16.57 -20.99 -19.38
N TYR A 242 -17.01 -21.18 -20.62
CA TYR A 242 -17.14 -20.07 -21.57
C TYR A 242 -18.01 -18.96 -20.98
N GLY A 243 -17.49 -17.73 -20.95
CA GLY A 243 -18.16 -16.57 -20.36
C GLY A 243 -17.99 -16.42 -18.84
N ALA A 244 -17.13 -17.23 -18.18
CA ALA A 244 -16.83 -17.07 -16.76
C ALA A 244 -16.00 -15.82 -16.46
N LEU A 245 -15.14 -15.39 -17.39
CA LEU A 245 -14.46 -14.10 -17.27
C LEU A 245 -15.42 -12.96 -17.61
N PRO A 246 -15.42 -11.87 -16.83
CA PRO A 246 -16.12 -10.66 -17.20
C PRO A 246 -15.46 -10.05 -18.46
N PRO A 247 -16.12 -9.08 -19.11
CA PRO A 247 -15.45 -8.27 -20.13
C PRO A 247 -14.20 -7.64 -19.55
N ALA A 248 -13.09 -7.72 -20.29
CA ALA A 248 -11.81 -7.18 -19.85
C ALA A 248 -11.96 -5.70 -19.46
N PRO A 249 -11.50 -5.30 -18.26
CA PRO A 249 -11.57 -3.90 -17.85
C PRO A 249 -10.65 -3.03 -18.72
N PRO A 250 -10.87 -1.70 -18.76
CA PRO A 250 -9.91 -0.79 -19.36
C PRO A 250 -8.51 -1.01 -18.77
N PRO A 251 -7.45 -1.00 -19.60
CA PRO A 251 -6.11 -1.21 -19.10
C PRO A 251 -5.73 -0.10 -18.10
N ALA A 252 -5.08 -0.49 -17.01
CA ALA A 252 -4.51 0.47 -16.06
C ALA A 252 -3.55 1.44 -16.77
N PRO A 253 -3.39 2.68 -16.28
CA PRO A 253 -2.49 3.65 -16.90
C PRO A 253 -1.03 3.19 -16.86
N VAL A 254 -0.22 3.76 -17.75
CA VAL A 254 1.24 3.74 -17.64
C VAL A 254 1.63 4.89 -16.72
N LEU A 255 2.57 4.68 -15.80
CA LEU A 255 3.08 5.76 -14.98
C LEU A 255 3.97 6.68 -15.84
N GLU A 256 3.51 7.91 -16.01
CA GLU A 256 4.21 8.98 -16.75
C GLU A 256 4.75 10.06 -15.80
N PRO A 257 5.70 10.91 -16.22
CA PRO A 257 6.27 11.98 -15.38
C PRO A 257 5.26 12.87 -14.67
N ALA A 258 4.17 13.21 -15.37
CA ALA A 258 3.09 14.03 -14.81
C ALA A 258 2.39 13.35 -13.62
N ASP A 259 2.42 12.02 -13.54
CA ASP A 259 1.83 11.24 -12.46
C ASP A 259 2.73 11.17 -11.22
N VAL A 260 4.05 11.24 -11.41
CA VAL A 260 5.05 11.22 -10.34
C VAL A 260 4.95 12.48 -9.48
N HIS A 261 4.74 13.62 -10.13
CA HIS A 261 4.72 14.94 -9.48
C HIS A 261 3.33 15.42 -9.07
N ARG A 262 2.30 14.56 -9.06
CA ARG A 262 0.90 14.98 -8.84
C ARG A 262 0.79 15.95 -7.65
N GLN A 263 0.52 17.21 -8.01
CA GLN A 263 0.09 18.29 -7.13
C GLN A 263 -1.29 17.95 -6.52
N PRO A 264 -1.67 18.59 -5.39
CA PRO A 264 -2.41 17.96 -4.30
C PRO A 264 -3.75 17.35 -4.74
N LEU A 265 -4.07 16.19 -4.14
CA LEU A 265 -5.26 15.37 -4.36
C LEU A 265 -6.51 16.20 -4.78
N PRO A 266 -7.27 15.76 -5.81
CA PRO A 266 -8.53 16.40 -6.18
C PRO A 266 -9.51 16.45 -5.00
N LEU A 267 -10.39 17.46 -4.97
CA LEU A 267 -11.41 17.63 -3.95
C LEU A 267 -12.41 16.46 -4.00
N CYS A 268 -12.83 15.95 -2.84
CA CYS A 268 -13.86 14.89 -2.78
C CYS A 268 -15.16 15.40 -3.41
N PRO A 269 -15.81 14.64 -4.31
CA PRO A 269 -17.23 14.84 -4.55
C PRO A 269 -18.01 14.58 -3.26
N THR A 270 -19.11 15.31 -3.06
CA THR A 270 -19.93 15.28 -1.83
C THR A 270 -20.81 14.02 -1.69
N GLU A 271 -20.75 13.09 -2.65
CA GLU A 271 -21.46 11.82 -2.61
C GLU A 271 -20.59 10.68 -2.06
N PRO A 272 -21.16 9.73 -1.29
CA PRO A 272 -20.43 8.61 -0.75
C PRO A 272 -20.19 7.56 -1.85
N MET A 273 -19.21 7.80 -2.72
CA MET A 273 -18.69 6.75 -3.59
C MET A 273 -17.52 6.02 -2.93
N PHE A 274 -17.43 4.73 -3.27
CA PHE A 274 -16.50 3.71 -2.79
C PHE A 274 -15.15 4.26 -2.32
N ARG A 275 -14.77 3.88 -1.09
CA ARG A 275 -13.49 4.21 -0.43
C ARG A 275 -12.30 3.55 -1.12
N THR A 276 -12.02 3.93 -2.36
CA THR A 276 -10.80 3.54 -3.10
C THR A 276 -10.08 4.73 -3.74
N PHE A 277 -10.66 5.93 -3.69
CA PHE A 277 -9.99 7.18 -4.07
C PHE A 277 -9.82 8.09 -2.85
N ARG A 278 -8.57 8.42 -2.49
CA ARG A 278 -8.27 9.47 -1.51
C ARG A 278 -8.42 10.82 -2.21
N CYS A 279 -9.28 11.69 -1.67
CA CYS A 279 -9.53 13.03 -2.15
C CYS A 279 -9.47 14.01 -0.96
N ARG A 280 -9.22 15.30 -1.20
CA ARG A 280 -9.15 16.33 -0.16
C ARG A 280 -10.56 16.75 0.28
N LEU A 281 -10.85 16.76 1.58
CA LEU A 281 -12.09 17.35 2.11
C LEU A 281 -12.15 18.84 1.77
N PRO A 282 -13.29 19.37 1.29
CA PRO A 282 -13.41 20.80 0.97
C PRO A 282 -13.22 21.67 2.22
N PRO A 283 -12.70 22.90 2.07
CA PRO A 283 -12.67 23.86 3.17
C PRO A 283 -14.07 24.08 3.72
N LYS A 284 -14.21 24.09 5.05
CA LYS A 284 -15.47 24.41 5.71
C LYS A 284 -15.81 25.87 5.39
N GLU A 285 -16.85 26.11 4.60
CA GLU A 285 -17.33 27.47 4.37
C GLU A 285 -17.74 28.09 5.70
N THR A 286 -17.04 29.16 6.08
CA THR A 286 -17.50 30.06 7.14
C THR A 286 -18.67 30.87 6.60
N GLY A 287 -19.87 30.37 6.87
CA GLY A 287 -21.12 31.11 7.05
C GLY A 287 -21.43 32.23 6.05
N LYS A 288 -22.37 31.93 5.14
CA LYS A 288 -23.46 32.86 4.84
C LYS A 288 -24.76 32.08 4.91
N ASN A 289 -25.70 32.57 5.72
CA ASN A 289 -27.06 32.05 5.80
C ASN A 289 -27.67 32.05 4.39
N ALA A 290 -27.96 30.88 3.85
CA ALA A 290 -28.81 30.73 2.68
C ALA A 290 -30.21 30.33 3.19
N GLU A 291 -31.16 31.26 3.01
CA GLU A 291 -32.58 31.05 3.24
C GLU A 291 -33.08 29.85 2.43
N TYR A 292 -33.73 28.90 3.11
CA TYR A 292 -34.48 27.85 2.45
C TYR A 292 -35.82 28.41 1.98
N THR A 293 -35.95 28.69 0.68
CA THR A 293 -37.26 28.75 0.03
C THR A 293 -37.69 27.33 -0.32
N ALA A 294 -38.63 26.80 0.47
CA ALA A 294 -39.33 25.56 0.17
C ALA A 294 -40.33 25.82 -0.97
N ASN A 295 -40.03 25.35 -2.18
CA ASN A 295 -41.05 25.16 -3.20
C ASN A 295 -41.60 23.73 -3.09
N LEU A 296 -42.73 23.62 -2.39
CA LEU A 296 -43.68 22.53 -2.53
C LEU A 296 -44.27 22.60 -3.94
N ALA A 297 -43.95 21.64 -4.79
CA ALA A 297 -44.74 21.37 -5.99
C ALA A 297 -45.80 20.34 -5.60
N ALA A 298 -47.04 20.82 -5.48
CA ALA A 298 -48.25 20.02 -5.58
C ALA A 298 -48.64 19.86 -7.05
N ASP A 299 -49.17 18.68 -7.34
CA ASP A 299 -50.11 18.28 -8.39
C ASP A 299 -49.73 18.32 -9.89
N GLY A 300 -49.98 17.15 -10.49
CA GLY A 300 -50.02 16.82 -11.91
C GLY A 300 -50.19 15.31 -12.07
#